data_AF-A0A7V6NIL5-F1
#
_entry.id   AF-A0A7V6NIL5-F1
#
_cell.length_a   1.000
_cell.length_b   1.000
_cell.length_c   1.000
_cell.angle_alpha   90.00
_cell.angle_beta   90.00
_cell.angle_gamma   90.00
#
_symmetry.space_group_name_H-M   'P 1'
#
loop_
_entity.id
_entity.type
_entity.pdbx_description
1 polymer ?
#
loop_
_entity_poly.entity_id
_entity_poly.type
_entity_poly.pdbx_seq_one_letter_code
_entity_poly.pdbx_strand_id
1 'polypeptide(L)'
;MQNKLKDLAQKLADLAAEYTPHIQTLGKGINDVNLAPNFKLREFECKHCGTVKIDPELVRRLQVMRDEIGKPIIINSGYRCPEHNRAVGGAAGSQHLYGTAADIVCPGASIQQVRQAAEKHFKNGGIGRYNTYTHVDTGPKRRWTG
;
A
#
# COMPACT_ATOMS: atom_id res chain seq x y z
N MET A 1 -19.85 21.73 40.60
CA MET A 1 -19.85 21.46 39.12
C MET A 1 -18.53 20.85 38.66
N GLN A 2 -17.38 21.39 39.07
CA GLN A 2 -16.05 20.88 38.71
C GLN A 2 -15.79 19.42 39.08
N ASN A 3 -16.28 18.95 40.24
CA ASN A 3 -16.07 17.56 40.68
C ASN A 3 -16.81 16.54 39.80
N LYS A 4 -18.02 16.87 39.32
CA LYS A 4 -18.78 15.99 38.41
C LYS A 4 -18.11 15.85 37.04
N LEU A 5 -17.50 16.93 36.54
CA LEU A 5 -16.74 16.91 35.29
C LEU A 5 -15.48 16.06 35.38
N LYS A 6 -14.73 16.16 36.49
CA LYS A 6 -13.56 15.31 36.76
C LYS A 6 -13.95 13.84 36.85
N ASP A 7 -15.06 13.55 37.52
CA ASP A 7 -15.56 12.19 37.70
C ASP A 7 -16.02 11.58 36.37
N LEU A 8 -16.64 12.38 35.49
CA LEU A 8 -17.01 11.95 34.14
C LEU A 8 -15.78 11.71 33.26
N ALA A 9 -14.77 12.58 33.32
CA ALA A 9 -13.53 12.42 32.58
C ALA A 9 -12.77 11.15 33.00
N GLN A 10 -12.74 10.84 34.30
CA GLN A 10 -12.13 9.61 34.80
C GLN A 10 -12.88 8.37 34.31
N LYS A 11 -14.22 8.37 34.37
CA LYS A 11 -15.03 7.26 33.85
C LYS A 11 -14.84 7.05 32.35
N LEU A 12 -14.69 8.11 31.57
CA LEU A 12 -14.37 8.01 30.14
C LEU A 12 -12.96 7.44 29.90
N ALA A 13 -11.97 7.82 30.72
CA ALA A 13 -10.62 7.28 30.63
C ALA A 13 -10.58 5.79 31.00
N ASP A 14 -11.30 5.39 32.05
CA ASP A 14 -11.41 4.00 32.48
C ASP A 14 -12.13 3.14 31.43
N LEU A 15 -13.24 3.64 30.86
CA LEU A 15 -13.95 2.99 29.76
C LEU A 15 -13.06 2.85 28.51
N ALA A 16 -12.32 3.90 28.16
CA ALA A 16 -11.37 3.85 27.05
C ALA A 16 -10.28 2.81 27.31
N ALA A 17 -9.73 2.72 28.52
CA ALA A 17 -8.73 1.73 28.89
C ALA A 17 -9.27 0.29 28.86
N GLU A 18 -10.52 0.06 29.27
CA GLU A 18 -11.19 -1.25 29.21
C GLU A 18 -11.45 -1.70 27.77
N TYR A 19 -11.87 -0.79 26.89
CA TYR A 19 -12.20 -1.11 25.48
C TYR A 19 -10.99 -1.06 24.53
N THR A 20 -9.90 -0.39 24.89
CA THR A 20 -8.68 -0.27 24.06
C THR A 20 -8.10 -1.64 23.64
N PRO A 21 -7.94 -2.63 24.54
CA PRO A 21 -7.45 -3.96 24.18
C PRO A 21 -8.35 -4.64 23.14
N HIS A 22 -9.67 -4.53 23.31
CA HIS A 22 -10.64 -5.14 22.39
C HIS A 22 -10.56 -4.52 20.99
N ILE A 23 -10.47 -3.19 20.88
CA ILE A 23 -10.31 -2.47 19.60
C ILE A 23 -8.98 -2.87 18.93
N GLN A 24 -7.89 -2.97 19.70
CA GLN A 24 -6.58 -3.38 19.19
C GLN A 24 -6.57 -4.85 18.72
N THR A 25 -7.32 -5.74 19.37
CA THR A 25 -7.45 -7.14 18.95
C THR A 25 -8.39 -7.33 17.75
N LEU A 26 -9.47 -6.55 17.63
CA LEU A 26 -10.41 -6.63 16.52
C LEU A 26 -9.74 -6.26 15.18
N GLY A 27 -8.81 -5.30 15.19
CA GLY A 27 -8.06 -4.87 14.01
C GLY A 27 -6.92 -5.80 13.57
N LYS A 28 -6.46 -6.70 14.45
CA LYS A 28 -5.24 -7.47 14.21
C LYS A 28 -5.51 -8.60 13.21
N GLY A 29 -4.90 -8.51 12.03
CA GLY A 29 -5.02 -9.53 10.99
C GLY A 29 -6.23 -9.38 10.07
N ILE A 30 -7.02 -8.30 10.19
CA ILE A 30 -8.15 -8.03 9.25
C ILE A 30 -7.69 -8.06 7.78
N ASN A 31 -6.49 -7.54 7.52
CA ASN A 31 -5.92 -7.48 6.18
C ASN A 31 -5.02 -8.68 5.83
N ASP A 32 -5.00 -9.75 6.62
CA ASP A 32 -4.25 -10.98 6.31
C ASP A 32 -5.03 -11.91 5.37
N VAL A 33 -5.47 -11.36 4.24
CA VAL A 33 -6.23 -12.08 3.21
C VAL A 33 -5.40 -12.16 1.94
N ASN A 34 -5.33 -13.34 1.31
CA ASN A 34 -4.68 -13.50 0.01
C ASN A 34 -5.53 -12.83 -1.08
N LEU A 35 -4.95 -11.87 -1.80
CA LEU A 35 -5.55 -11.28 -3.00
C LEU A 35 -5.16 -12.04 -4.27
N ALA A 36 -3.99 -12.67 -4.24
CA ALA A 36 -3.45 -13.55 -5.27
C ALA A 36 -2.53 -14.57 -4.60
N PRO A 37 -2.07 -15.64 -5.31
CA PRO A 37 -1.21 -16.67 -4.72
C PRO A 37 0.02 -16.13 -4.00
N ASN A 38 0.55 -14.99 -4.46
CA ASN A 38 1.77 -14.41 -3.94
C ASN A 38 1.61 -13.02 -3.30
N PHE A 39 0.37 -12.54 -3.11
CA PHE A 39 0.10 -11.21 -2.58
C PHE A 39 -1.04 -11.21 -1.58
N LYS A 40 -0.81 -10.57 -0.44
CA LYS A 40 -1.78 -10.37 0.64
C LYS A 40 -2.24 -8.92 0.68
N LEU A 41 -3.47 -8.70 1.15
CA LEU A 41 -4.08 -7.39 1.27
C LEU A 41 -3.23 -6.43 2.13
N ARG A 42 -2.67 -6.93 3.23
CA ARG A 42 -1.78 -6.16 4.11
C ARG A 42 -0.56 -5.55 3.42
N GLU A 43 -0.08 -6.15 2.32
CA GLU A 43 1.10 -5.64 1.60
C GLU A 43 0.84 -4.29 0.92
N PHE A 44 -0.43 -3.94 0.74
CA PHE A 44 -0.87 -2.70 0.10
C PHE A 44 -1.35 -1.64 1.09
N GLU A 45 -1.22 -1.89 2.39
CA GLU A 45 -1.61 -0.95 3.45
C GLU A 45 -0.87 0.38 3.34
N CYS A 46 -1.62 1.44 3.59
CA CYS A 46 -1.02 2.74 3.83
C CYS A 46 -0.24 2.70 5.14
N LYS A 47 1.09 2.86 5.05
CA LYS A 47 1.99 2.87 6.22
C LYS A 47 1.67 3.93 7.29
N HIS A 48 0.87 4.94 6.95
CA HIS A 48 0.44 5.98 7.88
C HIS A 48 -0.79 5.56 8.71
N CYS A 49 -1.83 5.00 8.08
CA CYS A 49 -3.13 4.80 8.73
C CYS A 49 -3.67 3.36 8.67
N GLY A 50 -2.94 2.42 8.04
CA GLY A 50 -3.35 1.02 7.89
C GLY A 50 -4.51 0.78 6.92
N THR A 51 -5.14 1.84 6.38
CA THR A 51 -6.18 1.70 5.37
C THR A 51 -5.62 1.08 4.10
N VAL A 52 -6.43 0.28 3.41
CA VAL A 52 -6.12 -0.24 2.07
C VAL A 52 -7.15 0.26 1.08
N LYS A 53 -6.69 0.76 -0.07
CA LYS A 53 -7.47 0.84 -1.30
C LYS A 53 -6.69 0.10 -2.36
N ILE A 54 -7.33 -0.82 -3.07
CA ILE A 54 -6.62 -1.67 -4.03
C ILE A 54 -7.47 -1.92 -5.26
N ASP A 55 -6.88 -1.71 -6.43
CA ASP A 55 -7.41 -2.10 -7.72
C ASP A 55 -7.09 -3.59 -7.98
N PRO A 56 -8.10 -4.46 -8.19
CA PRO A 56 -7.87 -5.86 -8.53
C PRO A 56 -6.99 -6.05 -9.78
N GLU A 57 -7.06 -5.14 -10.76
CA GLU A 57 -6.26 -5.24 -11.99
C GLU A 57 -4.76 -5.00 -11.71
N LEU A 58 -4.44 -4.11 -10.76
CA LEU A 58 -3.06 -3.92 -10.29
C LEU A 58 -2.51 -5.24 -9.72
N VAL A 59 -3.26 -5.88 -8.82
CA VAL A 59 -2.85 -7.15 -8.20
C VAL A 59 -2.68 -8.24 -9.25
N ARG A 60 -3.62 -8.36 -10.20
CA ARG A 60 -3.54 -9.33 -11.29
C ARG A 60 -2.28 -9.15 -12.12
N ARG A 61 -1.92 -7.92 -12.49
CA ARG A 61 -0.71 -7.62 -13.27
C ARG A 61 0.57 -7.89 -12.48
N LEU A 62 0.59 -7.54 -11.19
CA LEU A 62 1.70 -7.86 -10.31
C LEU A 62 1.89 -9.37 -10.18
N GLN A 63 0.81 -10.14 -10.10
CA GLN A 63 0.87 -11.61 -10.03
C GLN A 63 1.48 -12.20 -11.29
N VAL A 64 0.98 -11.86 -12.47
CA VAL A 64 1.53 -12.38 -13.74
C VAL A 64 2.98 -11.92 -13.94
N MET A 65 3.31 -10.67 -13.57
CA MET A 65 4.68 -10.17 -13.60
C MET A 65 5.61 -10.98 -12.68
N ARG A 66 5.16 -11.31 -11.47
CA ARG A 66 5.91 -12.15 -10.52
C ARG A 66 6.14 -13.55 -11.06
N ASP A 67 5.12 -14.16 -11.64
CA ASP A 67 5.19 -15.50 -12.22
C ASP A 67 6.19 -15.56 -13.40
N GLU A 68 6.23 -14.52 -14.23
CA GLU A 68 7.20 -14.41 -15.33
C GLU A 68 8.65 -14.21 -14.85
N ILE A 69 8.86 -13.35 -13.85
CA ILE A 69 10.21 -13.11 -13.31
C ILE A 69 10.72 -14.34 -12.54
N GLY A 70 9.82 -15.11 -11.93
CA GLY A 70 10.17 -16.29 -11.13
C GLY A 70 10.91 -15.94 -9.84
N LYS A 71 10.79 -14.69 -9.36
CA LYS A 71 11.40 -14.17 -8.12
C LYS A 71 10.37 -13.38 -7.31
N PRO A 72 10.54 -13.26 -5.98
CA PRO A 72 9.63 -12.48 -5.16
C PRO A 72 9.54 -11.01 -5.62
N ILE A 73 8.33 -10.50 -5.77
CA ILE A 73 8.05 -9.06 -5.89
C ILE A 73 7.52 -8.60 -4.54
N ILE A 74 8.23 -7.65 -3.92
CA ILE A 74 7.90 -7.04 -2.63
C ILE A 74 7.23 -5.70 -2.89
N ILE A 75 6.07 -5.46 -2.26
CA ILE A 75 5.39 -4.16 -2.28
C ILE A 75 6.04 -3.26 -1.23
N ASN A 76 6.80 -2.25 -1.67
CA ASN A 76 7.36 -1.25 -0.77
C ASN A 76 6.31 -0.19 -0.40
N SER A 77 5.43 0.18 -1.33
CA SER A 77 4.31 1.09 -1.08
C SER A 77 3.13 0.74 -1.98
N GLY A 78 1.98 0.44 -1.38
CA GLY A 78 0.69 0.33 -2.08
C GLY A 78 -0.11 1.62 -1.96
N TYR A 79 -1.29 1.56 -1.35
CA TYR A 79 -2.12 2.75 -1.13
C TYR A 79 -1.43 3.81 -0.26
N ARG A 80 -1.64 5.08 -0.58
CA ARG A 80 -1.27 6.20 0.29
C ARG A 80 -2.51 7.05 0.55
N CYS A 81 -2.83 7.28 1.83
CA CYS A 81 -3.83 8.29 2.17
C CYS A 81 -3.30 9.70 1.81
N PRO A 82 -4.16 10.72 1.66
CA PRO A 82 -3.73 12.07 1.28
C PRO A 82 -2.62 12.65 2.16
N GLU A 83 -2.68 12.40 3.46
CA GLU A 83 -1.66 12.82 4.43
C GLU A 83 -0.31 12.13 4.18
N HIS A 84 -0.30 10.80 4.07
CA HIS A 84 0.90 10.05 3.73
C HIS A 84 1.49 10.50 2.39
N ASN A 85 0.66 10.67 1.35
CA ASN A 85 1.13 11.09 0.03
C ASN A 85 1.79 12.46 0.08
N ARG A 86 1.22 13.44 0.79
CA ARG A 86 1.84 14.76 0.97
C ARG A 86 3.15 14.68 1.75
N ALA A 87 3.18 13.90 2.83
CA ALA A 87 4.36 13.75 3.70
C ALA A 87 5.59 13.21 2.94
N VAL A 88 5.38 12.34 1.95
CA VAL A 88 6.46 11.79 1.10
C VAL A 88 6.70 12.58 -0.19
N GLY A 89 6.11 13.78 -0.33
CA GLY A 89 6.28 14.62 -1.53
C GLY A 89 5.60 14.07 -2.79
N GLY A 90 4.56 13.23 -2.64
CA GLY A 90 3.83 12.65 -3.76
C GLY A 90 3.01 13.67 -4.54
N ALA A 91 2.86 13.44 -5.85
CA ALA A 91 2.05 14.30 -6.72
C ALA A 91 0.58 14.35 -6.29
N ALA A 92 -0.10 15.47 -6.55
CA ALA A 92 -1.51 15.66 -6.19
C ALA A 92 -2.45 14.65 -6.88
N GLY A 93 -2.13 14.24 -8.10
CA GLY A 93 -2.84 13.19 -8.86
C GLY A 93 -2.18 11.81 -8.80
N SER A 94 -1.41 11.53 -7.75
CA SER A 94 -0.68 10.26 -7.60
C SER A 94 -1.62 9.05 -7.65
N GLN A 95 -1.24 8.03 -8.44
CA GLN A 95 -2.01 6.79 -8.54
C GLN A 95 -2.07 5.99 -7.22
N HIS A 96 -1.12 6.24 -6.31
CA HIS A 96 -1.19 5.69 -4.95
C HIS A 96 -2.40 6.19 -4.15
N LEU A 97 -2.96 7.38 -4.45
CA LEU A 97 -4.16 7.90 -3.79
C LEU A 97 -5.44 7.16 -4.20
N TYR A 98 -5.40 6.45 -5.32
CA TYR A 98 -6.55 5.74 -5.89
C TYR A 98 -6.45 4.22 -5.70
N GLY A 99 -5.36 3.71 -5.10
CA GLY A 99 -5.14 2.26 -4.95
C GLY A 99 -4.74 1.55 -6.25
N THR A 100 -4.37 2.32 -7.27
CA THR A 100 -4.04 1.84 -8.62
C THR A 100 -2.53 1.81 -8.87
N ALA A 101 -1.69 2.03 -7.85
CA ALA A 101 -0.24 1.99 -7.98
C ALA A 101 0.47 1.17 -6.89
N ALA A 102 1.63 0.65 -7.25
CA ALA A 102 2.57 0.03 -6.33
C ALA A 102 4.01 0.45 -6.66
N ASP A 103 4.79 0.73 -5.62
CA ASP A 103 6.24 0.78 -5.70
C ASP A 103 6.78 -0.59 -5.31
N ILE A 104 7.53 -1.21 -6.20
CA ILE A 104 7.95 -2.60 -6.09
C ILE A 104 9.46 -2.77 -6.11
N VAL A 105 9.93 -3.78 -5.38
CA VAL A 105 11.31 -4.25 -5.37
C VAL A 105 11.31 -5.75 -5.65
N CYS A 106 12.24 -6.24 -6.46
CA CYS A 106 12.36 -7.66 -6.77
C CYS A 106 13.77 -8.16 -6.45
N PRO A 107 14.05 -8.57 -5.20
CA PRO A 107 15.35 -9.09 -4.83
C PRO A 107 15.73 -10.30 -5.69
N GLY A 108 16.96 -10.30 -6.21
CA GLY A 108 17.46 -11.38 -7.07
C GLY A 108 17.06 -11.25 -8.55
N ALA A 109 16.39 -10.17 -8.95
CA ALA A 109 16.24 -9.77 -10.34
C ALA A 109 17.03 -8.47 -10.61
N SER A 110 17.60 -8.35 -11.81
CA SER A 110 18.23 -7.10 -12.24
C SER A 110 17.18 -6.03 -12.47
N ILE A 111 17.57 -4.76 -12.32
CA ILE A 111 16.70 -3.61 -12.62
C ILE A 111 16.15 -3.70 -14.05
N GLN A 112 16.96 -4.19 -15.00
CA GLN A 112 16.53 -4.36 -16.39
C GLN A 112 15.45 -5.42 -16.54
N GLN A 113 15.57 -6.57 -15.87
CA GLN A 113 14.54 -7.62 -15.88
C GLN A 113 13.21 -7.10 -15.35
N VAL A 114 13.23 -6.40 -14.21
CA VAL A 114 12.03 -5.81 -13.61
C VAL A 114 11.40 -4.79 -14.57
N ARG A 115 12.20 -3.93 -15.20
CA ARG A 115 11.72 -2.94 -16.16
C ARG A 115 11.07 -3.57 -17.39
N GLN A 116 11.68 -4.61 -17.97
CA GLN A 116 11.12 -5.30 -19.14
C GLN A 116 9.79 -5.96 -18.82
N ALA A 117 9.71 -6.65 -17.67
CA ALA A 117 8.47 -7.27 -17.23
C ALA A 117 7.39 -6.21 -16.92
N ALA A 118 7.77 -5.08 -16.30
CA ALA A 118 6.86 -3.97 -16.08
C ALA A 118 6.33 -3.38 -17.40
N GLU A 119 7.18 -3.17 -18.40
CA GLU A 119 6.75 -2.67 -19.73
C GLU A 119 5.75 -3.60 -20.40
N LYS A 120 5.91 -4.91 -20.22
CA LYS A 120 5.00 -5.91 -20.78
C LYS A 120 3.64 -5.92 -20.08
N HIS A 121 3.63 -5.97 -18.76
CA HIS A 121 2.40 -6.16 -17.96
C HIS A 121 1.68 -4.85 -17.63
N PHE A 122 2.38 -3.73 -17.64
CA PHE A 122 1.86 -2.38 -17.43
C PHE A 122 1.98 -1.50 -18.67
N LYS A 123 1.87 -2.10 -19.87
CA LYS A 123 2.01 -1.40 -21.17
C LYS A 123 1.11 -0.17 -21.33
N ASN A 124 -0.09 -0.20 -20.76
CA ASN A 124 -1.08 0.88 -20.80
C ASN A 124 -1.08 1.75 -19.53
N GLY A 125 -0.31 1.35 -18.52
CA GLY A 125 -0.20 1.99 -17.21
C GLY A 125 0.98 2.93 -17.09
N GLY A 126 1.18 3.55 -15.93
CA GLY A 126 2.40 4.29 -15.61
C GLY A 126 3.56 3.39 -15.17
N ILE A 127 4.79 3.74 -15.54
CA ILE A 127 6.02 3.12 -15.03
C ILE A 127 7.04 4.20 -14.68
N GLY A 128 7.45 4.23 -13.41
CA GLY A 128 8.50 5.10 -12.90
C GLY A 128 9.75 4.30 -12.56
N ARG A 129 10.92 4.79 -12.98
CA ARG A 129 12.20 4.09 -12.78
C ARG A 129 13.03 4.84 -11.75
N TYR A 130 13.31 4.20 -10.63
CA TYR A 130 14.18 4.72 -9.57
C TYR A 130 15.38 3.79 -9.36
N ASN A 131 16.37 4.25 -8.62
CA ASN A 131 17.57 3.45 -8.32
C ASN A 131 17.28 2.27 -7.39
N THR A 132 16.29 2.40 -6.51
CA THR A 132 16.01 1.43 -5.44
C THR A 132 14.70 0.66 -5.61
N TYR A 133 13.79 1.14 -6.48
CA TYR A 133 12.50 0.51 -6.74
C TYR A 133 11.99 0.85 -8.15
N THR A 134 10.95 0.14 -8.58
CA THR A 134 10.18 0.48 -9.79
C THR A 134 8.76 0.82 -9.38
N HIS A 135 8.24 1.94 -9.88
CA HIS A 135 6.83 2.29 -9.75
C HIS A 135 6.04 1.68 -10.91
N VAL A 136 4.88 1.10 -10.62
CA VAL A 136 3.91 0.63 -11.62
C VAL A 136 2.50 1.06 -11.23
N ASP A 137 1.69 1.46 -12.21
CA ASP A 137 0.28 1.81 -11.98
C ASP A 137 -0.65 1.39 -13.12
N THR A 138 -1.95 1.29 -12.85
CA THR A 138 -3.01 0.95 -13.84
C THR A 138 -3.70 2.19 -14.43
N GLY A 139 -3.19 3.40 -14.16
CA GLY A 139 -3.70 4.66 -14.70
C GLY A 139 -3.27 4.91 -16.16
N PRO A 140 -3.31 6.18 -16.63
CA PRO A 140 -2.89 6.52 -17.98
C PRO A 140 -1.40 6.23 -18.25
N LYS A 141 -1.09 5.82 -19.48
CA LYS A 141 0.27 5.47 -19.91
C LYS A 141 1.24 6.62 -19.72
N ARG A 142 2.26 6.42 -18.87
CA ARG A 142 3.33 7.38 -18.56
C ARG A 142 4.63 6.66 -18.30
N ARG A 143 5.77 7.28 -18.64
CA ARG A 143 7.12 6.77 -18.36
C ARG A 143 7.97 7.89 -17.79
N TRP A 144 8.63 7.65 -16.67
CA TRP A 144 9.53 8.64 -16.07
C TRP A 144 10.71 7.97 -15.37
N THR A 145 11.71 8.78 -15.08
CA THR A 145 12.83 8.45 -14.21
C THR A 145 12.83 9.47 -13.09
N GLY A 146 13.05 9.03 -11.85
CA GLY A 146 13.21 9.92 -10.71
C GLY A 146 14.45 9.60 -9.91
#